data_AF-A0A2T3AQL5-F1
#
_entry.id   AF-A0A2T3AQL5-F1
#
_cell.length_a   1.000
_cell.length_b   1.000
_cell.length_c   1.000
_cell.angle_alpha   90.00
_cell.angle_beta   90.00
_cell.angle_gamma   90.00
#
_symmetry.space_group_name_H-M   'P 1'
#
loop_
_entity.id
_entity.type
_entity.pdbx_description
1 polymer ?
#
loop_
_entity_poly.entity_id
_entity_poly.type
_entity_poly.pdbx_seq_one_letter_code
_entity_poly.pdbx_strand_id
1 'polypeptide(L)'
;MPANRAAWRNVYFYDASTGAALGGVYQKGSLTETTLIWALNHVLLILEDYCTIKHRASGRLITLSSNPVVPGDYDIYSKGPIKVSDEAWIFRSISHSVSGPEDIFRDKVRARDGRCVISGVVNATAEWGSWAGYEAAHVFPLQHENLWIELDHGCRITNKDSAAQSSINSVQNGILMFRHLHTLFDQYLFSINPDDSYKIITFSPNNLGIDGRILDPICRDLNNPDSVSDEVLRWHFRQCVLANMRGAGEPIFETDFPAGSDMMATLRAEPYGKERFEMELASRFVDREGEASRV
;
A
#
# COMPACT_ATOMS: atom_id res chain seq x y z
N MET A 1 -17.53 -8.23 -14.65
CA MET A 1 -16.14 -7.74 -14.80
C MET A 1 -15.73 -7.18 -13.46
N PRO A 2 -14.60 -7.57 -12.88
CA PRO A 2 -14.10 -6.99 -11.64
C PRO A 2 -14.03 -5.47 -11.76
N ALA A 3 -14.23 -4.76 -10.66
CA ALA A 3 -14.03 -3.32 -10.62
C ALA A 3 -12.57 -3.01 -10.97
N ASN A 4 -12.35 -2.37 -12.12
CA ASN A 4 -11.02 -1.95 -12.53
C ASN A 4 -10.74 -0.57 -11.91
N ARG A 5 -9.55 -0.36 -11.33
CA ARG A 5 -9.14 0.89 -10.68
C ARG A 5 -9.28 2.11 -11.60
N ALA A 6 -9.22 1.92 -12.92
CA ALA A 6 -9.49 2.97 -13.89
C ALA A 6 -10.88 3.62 -13.76
N ALA A 7 -11.89 2.90 -13.26
CA ALA A 7 -13.30 3.32 -13.28
C ALA A 7 -13.59 4.61 -12.48
N TRP A 8 -12.76 4.93 -11.48
CA TRP A 8 -12.94 6.11 -10.64
C TRP A 8 -11.83 7.15 -10.77
N ARG A 9 -10.88 6.96 -11.68
CA ARG A 9 -9.82 7.96 -11.88
C ARG A 9 -10.43 9.29 -12.30
N ASN A 10 -9.79 10.38 -11.91
CA ASN A 10 -10.16 11.73 -12.30
C ASN A 10 -8.95 12.55 -12.76
N VAL A 11 -7.77 11.94 -12.78
CA VAL A 11 -6.53 12.46 -13.35
C VAL A 11 -6.02 11.42 -14.35
N TYR A 12 -5.67 11.83 -15.57
CA TYR A 12 -5.26 10.93 -16.64
C TYR A 12 -3.94 11.38 -17.27
N PHE A 13 -3.07 10.42 -17.61
CA PHE A 13 -1.74 10.67 -18.17
C PHE A 13 -1.65 10.20 -19.61
N TYR A 14 -1.18 11.09 -20.49
CA TYR A 14 -1.03 10.82 -21.91
C TYR A 14 0.40 11.14 -22.37
N ASP A 15 0.93 10.32 -23.26
CA ASP A 15 2.10 10.69 -24.05
C ASP A 15 1.70 11.80 -25.01
N ALA A 16 2.31 12.97 -24.89
CA ALA A 16 1.96 14.14 -25.68
C ALA A 16 2.31 14.00 -27.17
N SER A 17 3.22 13.09 -27.53
CA SER A 17 3.67 12.86 -28.90
C SER A 17 2.79 11.88 -29.66
N THR A 18 2.29 10.84 -28.96
CA THR A 18 1.51 9.75 -29.57
C THR A 18 0.02 9.80 -29.22
N GLY A 19 -0.35 10.50 -28.15
CA GLY A 19 -1.69 10.47 -27.56
C GLY A 19 -2.01 9.19 -26.79
N ALA A 20 -1.04 8.28 -26.62
CA ALA A 20 -1.25 7.02 -25.91
C ALA A 20 -1.53 7.25 -24.42
N ALA A 21 -2.48 6.52 -23.86
CA ALA A 21 -2.75 6.54 -22.43
C ALA A 21 -1.65 5.80 -21.66
N LEU A 22 -1.01 6.48 -20.72
CA LEU A 22 0.07 5.93 -19.89
C LEU A 22 -0.45 5.41 -18.55
N GLY A 23 -1.57 5.97 -18.09
CA GLY A 23 -2.14 5.67 -16.78
C GLY A 23 -3.06 6.77 -16.28
N GLY A 24 -3.30 6.78 -14.97
CA GLY A 24 -4.09 7.83 -14.32
C GLY A 24 -4.31 7.52 -12.86
N VAL A 25 -4.87 8.45 -12.10
CA VAL A 25 -5.06 8.29 -10.65
C VAL A 25 -6.38 8.89 -10.21
N TYR A 26 -6.94 8.39 -9.12
CA TYR A 26 -7.96 9.12 -8.38
C TYR A 26 -7.31 10.00 -7.33
N GLN A 27 -7.79 11.23 -7.26
CA GLN A 27 -7.28 12.24 -6.36
C GLN A 27 -8.45 13.02 -5.75
N LYS A 28 -8.38 13.27 -4.43
CA LYS A 28 -9.37 14.03 -3.65
C LYS A 28 -8.77 15.26 -2.94
N GLY A 29 -7.56 15.66 -3.32
CA GLY A 29 -6.89 16.89 -2.89
C GLY A 29 -5.61 16.67 -2.09
N SER A 30 -5.31 15.43 -1.70
CA SER A 30 -4.10 15.09 -0.92
C SER A 30 -2.84 14.93 -1.76
N LEU A 31 -2.93 14.35 -2.97
CA LEU A 31 -1.80 14.21 -3.89
C LEU A 31 -1.29 15.58 -4.37
N THR A 32 -0.05 15.92 -4.02
CA THR A 32 0.59 17.17 -4.45
C THR A 32 1.24 17.02 -5.82
N GLU A 33 1.52 18.16 -6.47
CA GLU A 33 2.28 18.18 -7.73
C GLU A 33 3.68 17.58 -7.57
N THR A 34 4.37 17.86 -6.45
CA THR A 34 5.66 17.23 -6.13
C THR A 34 5.53 15.71 -6.07
N THR A 35 4.51 15.19 -5.37
CA THR A 35 4.29 13.74 -5.28
C THR A 35 3.94 13.12 -6.63
N LEU A 36 3.15 13.81 -7.46
CA LEU A 36 2.83 13.37 -8.81
C LEU A 36 4.07 13.28 -9.69
N ILE A 37 4.91 14.32 -9.69
CA ILE A 37 6.18 14.34 -10.44
C ILE A 37 7.06 13.17 -10.00
N TRP A 38 7.17 12.91 -8.70
CA TRP A 38 7.95 11.78 -8.19
C TRP A 38 7.38 10.44 -8.67
N ALA A 39 6.06 10.24 -8.55
CA ALA A 39 5.40 9.01 -8.95
C ALA A 39 5.61 8.72 -10.45
N LEU A 40 5.52 9.74 -11.30
CA LEU A 40 5.73 9.59 -12.73
C LEU A 40 7.19 9.28 -13.08
N ASN A 41 8.15 10.04 -12.55
CA ASN A 41 9.56 9.92 -12.95
C ASN A 41 10.31 8.75 -12.29
N HIS A 42 9.89 8.30 -11.11
CA HIS A 42 10.64 7.29 -10.34
C HIS A 42 9.94 5.93 -10.21
N VAL A 43 8.65 5.86 -10.55
CA VAL A 43 7.87 4.62 -10.41
C VAL A 43 7.20 4.24 -11.72
N LEU A 44 6.43 5.16 -12.31
CA LEU A 44 5.52 4.81 -13.39
C LEU A 44 6.17 4.78 -14.76
N LEU A 45 7.08 5.70 -15.05
CA LEU A 45 7.64 5.88 -16.39
C LEU A 45 9.13 5.56 -16.40
N ILE A 46 9.56 4.86 -17.44
CA ILE A 46 10.96 4.67 -17.81
C ILE A 46 11.27 5.71 -18.89
N LEU A 47 12.13 6.65 -18.54
CA LEU A 47 12.48 7.80 -19.37
C LEU A 47 14.00 7.88 -19.53
N GLU A 48 14.47 8.38 -20.68
CA GLU A 48 15.89 8.66 -20.91
C GLU A 48 16.38 9.92 -20.15
N ASP A 49 15.46 10.86 -19.89
CA ASP A 49 15.68 12.12 -19.18
C ASP A 49 14.36 12.53 -18.49
N TYR A 50 14.39 13.58 -17.66
CA TYR A 50 13.19 14.10 -17.01
C TYR A 50 12.08 14.47 -18.01
N CYS A 51 10.84 14.19 -17.65
CA CYS A 51 9.68 14.62 -18.44
C CYS A 51 9.16 16.01 -18.01
N THR A 52 8.53 16.70 -18.95
CA THR A 52 7.70 17.89 -18.67
C THR A 52 6.24 17.46 -18.63
N ILE A 53 5.54 17.85 -17.57
CA ILE A 53 4.13 17.52 -17.36
C ILE A 53 3.29 18.80 -17.53
N LYS A 54 2.26 18.74 -18.36
CA LYS A 54 1.38 19.87 -18.64
C LYS A 54 -0.07 19.48 -18.41
N HIS A 55 -0.78 20.25 -17.59
CA HIS A 55 -2.23 20.10 -17.48
C HIS A 55 -2.89 20.63 -18.76
N ARG A 56 -3.59 19.75 -19.48
CA ARG A 56 -4.10 19.99 -20.83
C ARG A 56 -5.08 21.16 -20.87
N ALA A 57 -6.05 21.19 -19.97
CA ALA A 57 -7.13 22.17 -19.99
C ALA A 57 -6.65 23.60 -19.70
N SER A 58 -5.71 23.78 -18.77
CA SER A 58 -5.18 25.11 -18.41
C SER A 58 -3.88 25.47 -19.14
N GLY A 59 -3.28 24.53 -19.85
CA GLY A 59 -1.96 24.67 -20.45
C GLY A 59 -0.81 24.86 -19.45
N ARG A 60 -1.06 24.66 -18.15
CA ARG A 60 -0.12 24.98 -17.08
C ARG A 60 0.92 23.88 -16.95
N LEU A 61 2.19 24.27 -16.85
CA LEU A 61 3.27 23.36 -16.49
C LEU A 61 3.19 22.99 -15.01
N ILE A 62 3.36 21.71 -14.74
CA ILE A 62 3.40 21.17 -13.38
C ILE A 62 4.85 21.20 -12.92
N THR A 63 5.08 21.87 -11.80
CA THR A 63 6.40 22.02 -11.19
C THR A 63 6.35 21.54 -9.74
N LEU A 64 7.52 21.40 -9.10
CA LEU A 64 7.59 21.02 -7.70
C LEU A 64 6.84 22.05 -6.84
N SER A 65 5.74 21.64 -6.23
CA SER A 65 4.91 22.47 -5.37
C SER A 65 4.05 21.61 -4.44
N SER A 66 3.58 22.21 -3.35
CA SER A 66 2.61 21.60 -2.43
C SER A 66 1.16 21.76 -2.90
N ASN A 67 0.93 22.33 -4.09
CA ASN A 67 -0.42 22.48 -4.62
C ASN A 67 -1.02 21.10 -4.90
N PRO A 68 -2.31 20.90 -4.61
CA PRO A 68 -3.01 19.70 -5.03
C PRO A 68 -3.03 19.54 -6.54
N VAL A 69 -2.86 18.31 -7.02
CA VAL A 69 -3.13 17.95 -8.42
C VAL A 69 -4.61 18.19 -8.71
N VAL A 70 -4.89 18.91 -9.79
CA VAL A 70 -6.25 19.22 -10.24
C VAL A 70 -6.77 18.06 -11.10
N PRO A 71 -8.03 17.64 -10.95
CA PRO A 71 -8.62 16.66 -11.86
C PRO A 71 -8.57 17.10 -13.32
N GLY A 72 -8.24 16.18 -14.22
CA GLY A 72 -8.16 16.44 -15.66
C GLY A 72 -7.08 15.63 -16.37
N ASP A 73 -6.82 16.01 -17.61
CA ASP A 73 -5.83 15.36 -18.47
C ASP A 73 -4.48 16.04 -18.37
N TYR A 74 -3.43 15.23 -18.34
CA TYR A 74 -2.04 15.66 -18.26
C TYR A 74 -1.24 15.07 -19.42
N ASP A 75 -0.65 15.96 -20.21
CA ASP A 75 0.22 15.63 -21.33
C ASP A 75 1.67 15.57 -20.85
N ILE A 76 2.33 14.43 -21.08
CA ILE A 76 3.70 14.14 -20.69
C ILE A 76 4.61 14.24 -21.91
N TYR A 77 5.55 15.16 -21.85
CA TYR A 77 6.56 15.40 -22.89
C TYR A 77 7.91 14.85 -22.44
N SER A 78 8.59 14.11 -23.30
CA SER A 78 9.96 13.64 -23.09
C SER A 78 10.78 13.85 -24.37
N LYS A 79 12.11 13.90 -24.25
CA LYS A 79 13.03 13.98 -25.41
C LYS A 79 13.11 12.66 -26.17
N GLY A 80 12.87 11.54 -25.48
CA GLY A 80 12.92 10.19 -26.01
C GLY A 80 11.60 9.45 -25.83
N PRO A 81 11.54 8.16 -26.23
CA PRO A 81 10.35 7.34 -26.08
C PRO A 81 9.96 7.19 -24.61
N ILE A 82 8.67 7.31 -24.31
CA ILE A 82 8.12 7.06 -22.98
C ILE A 82 7.71 5.60 -22.91
N LYS A 83 8.22 4.86 -21.92
CA LYS A 83 7.75 3.51 -21.60
C LYS A 83 7.10 3.51 -20.23
N VAL A 84 6.00 2.78 -20.09
CA VAL A 84 5.39 2.51 -18.78
C VAL A 84 6.19 1.38 -18.12
N SER A 85 6.50 1.53 -16.83
CA SER A 85 7.26 0.56 -16.05
C SER A 85 6.55 -0.80 -16.00
N ASP A 86 7.32 -1.86 -16.24
CA ASP A 86 6.93 -3.27 -16.12
C ASP A 86 7.26 -3.86 -14.75
N GLU A 87 7.69 -3.04 -13.79
CA GLU A 87 8.00 -3.46 -12.42
C GLU A 87 6.86 -4.26 -11.79
N ALA A 88 7.17 -5.42 -11.21
CA ALA A 88 6.15 -6.25 -10.58
C ALA A 88 5.44 -5.48 -9.45
N TRP A 89 4.12 -5.48 -9.48
CA TRP A 89 3.32 -5.12 -8.32
C TRP A 89 3.15 -6.36 -7.44
N ILE A 90 3.28 -6.17 -6.13
CA ILE A 90 3.27 -7.26 -5.15
C ILE A 90 1.87 -7.38 -4.57
N PHE A 91 1.12 -8.37 -5.06
CA PHE A 91 -0.22 -8.64 -4.56
C PHE A 91 -0.18 -9.14 -3.10
N ARG A 92 -1.23 -8.80 -2.34
CA ARG A 92 -1.39 -9.18 -0.94
C ARG A 92 -2.66 -10.02 -0.79
N SER A 93 -2.59 -11.08 0.00
CA SER A 93 -3.81 -11.67 0.57
C SER A 93 -4.27 -10.78 1.72
N ILE A 94 -5.58 -10.76 1.97
CA ILE A 94 -6.14 -10.09 3.14
C ILE A 94 -5.77 -10.96 4.34
N SER A 95 -4.65 -10.66 4.99
CA SER A 95 -4.21 -11.42 6.14
C SER A 95 -5.12 -11.14 7.33
N HIS A 96 -5.75 -12.18 7.85
CA HIS A 96 -6.20 -12.21 9.23
C HIS A 96 -5.10 -12.84 10.07
N SER A 97 -4.74 -12.21 11.19
CA SER A 97 -3.65 -12.66 12.07
C SER A 97 -3.84 -14.13 12.45
N VAL A 98 -2.78 -14.92 12.26
CA VAL A 98 -2.69 -16.32 12.65
C VAL A 98 -1.92 -16.41 13.97
N SER A 99 -2.36 -17.27 14.88
CA SER A 99 -1.67 -17.46 16.17
C SER A 99 -0.22 -17.92 15.98
N GLY A 100 0.75 -17.31 16.69
CA GLY A 100 2.18 -17.60 16.52
C GLY A 100 3.11 -16.43 16.92
N PRO A 101 4.32 -16.29 16.33
CA PRO A 101 5.21 -15.14 16.53
C PRO A 101 4.54 -13.78 16.26
N GLU A 102 3.45 -13.79 15.47
CA GLU A 102 2.54 -12.66 15.28
C GLU A 102 1.94 -12.12 16.58
N ASP A 103 1.83 -12.94 17.64
CA ASP A 103 1.32 -12.50 18.94
C ASP A 103 2.23 -11.43 19.54
N ILE A 104 3.55 -11.60 19.48
CA ILE A 104 4.51 -10.62 20.01
C ILE A 104 4.51 -9.34 19.17
N PHE A 105 4.54 -9.48 17.84
CA PHE A 105 4.46 -8.33 16.93
C PHE A 105 3.19 -7.52 17.19
N ARG A 106 2.04 -8.19 17.21
CA ARG A 106 0.73 -7.60 17.44
C ARG A 106 0.68 -6.88 18.77
N ASP A 107 1.13 -7.53 19.84
CA ASP A 107 1.04 -6.97 21.19
C ASP A 107 1.99 -5.77 21.35
N LYS A 108 3.18 -5.80 20.72
CA LYS A 108 4.09 -4.66 20.70
C LYS A 108 3.56 -3.48 19.88
N VAL A 109 3.00 -3.72 18.69
CA VAL A 109 2.36 -2.66 17.87
C VAL A 109 1.19 -2.04 18.64
N ARG A 110 0.36 -2.87 19.28
CA ARG A 110 -0.74 -2.43 20.14
C ARG A 110 -0.26 -1.56 21.30
N ALA A 111 0.78 -1.99 22.00
CA ALA A 111 1.38 -1.24 23.10
C ALA A 111 1.97 0.11 22.65
N ARG A 112 2.59 0.16 21.46
CA ARG A 112 3.13 1.40 20.88
C ARG A 112 2.02 2.37 20.49
N ASP A 113 1.00 1.88 19.78
CA ASP A 113 0.06 2.77 19.09
C ASP A 113 -1.18 3.11 19.94
N GLY A 114 -1.81 2.12 20.59
CA GLY A 114 -3.01 2.32 21.43
C GLY A 114 -4.24 2.94 20.73
N ARG A 115 -4.17 3.21 19.43
CA ARG A 115 -5.18 3.90 18.62
C ARG A 115 -5.06 3.49 17.16
N CYS A 116 -6.08 3.75 16.36
CA CYS A 116 -5.97 3.64 14.92
C CYS A 116 -5.12 4.81 14.42
N VAL A 117 -3.88 4.58 13.99
CA VAL A 117 -2.94 5.66 13.62
C VAL A 117 -3.29 6.37 12.31
N ILE A 118 -4.21 5.77 11.54
CA ILE A 118 -4.78 6.36 10.32
C ILE A 118 -5.91 7.34 10.66
N SER A 119 -6.80 6.95 11.58
CA SER A 119 -7.98 7.75 11.95
C SER A 119 -7.80 8.58 13.23
N GLY A 120 -6.71 8.39 13.97
CA GLY A 120 -6.46 8.99 15.28
C GLY A 120 -7.39 8.52 16.42
N VAL A 121 -8.31 7.59 16.17
CA VAL A 121 -9.30 7.16 17.18
C VAL A 121 -8.65 6.23 18.19
N VAL A 122 -8.57 6.69 19.43
CA VAL A 122 -8.03 5.97 20.59
C VAL A 122 -8.90 4.75 20.91
N ASN A 123 -8.26 3.60 21.17
CA ASN A 123 -8.97 2.44 21.68
C ASN A 123 -9.24 2.61 23.18
N ALA A 124 -10.44 3.10 23.53
CA ALA A 124 -10.85 3.27 24.91
C ALA A 124 -10.88 1.95 25.71
N THR A 125 -10.93 0.80 25.02
CA THR A 125 -11.02 -0.52 25.67
C THR A 125 -9.67 -1.26 25.78
N ALA A 126 -8.58 -0.61 25.36
CA ALA A 126 -7.24 -1.18 25.39
C ALA A 126 -6.79 -1.57 26.81
N GLU A 127 -7.20 -0.80 27.83
CA GLU A 127 -6.83 -1.06 29.23
C GLU A 127 -7.43 -2.37 29.79
N TRP A 128 -8.54 -2.85 29.21
CA TRP A 128 -9.12 -4.15 29.53
C TRP A 128 -8.68 -5.26 28.55
N GLY A 129 -7.66 -5.01 27.74
CA GLY A 129 -7.17 -5.97 26.75
C GLY A 129 -8.13 -6.21 25.57
N SER A 130 -9.16 -5.38 25.41
CA SER A 130 -10.09 -5.47 24.29
C SER A 130 -9.56 -4.67 23.11
N TRP A 131 -9.37 -5.36 21.99
CA TRP A 131 -8.88 -4.81 20.72
C TRP A 131 -9.89 -5.01 19.58
N ALA A 132 -11.17 -5.21 19.92
CA ALA A 132 -12.22 -5.43 18.95
C ALA A 132 -12.24 -4.30 17.91
N GLY A 133 -12.14 -4.68 16.63
CA GLY A 133 -12.11 -3.74 15.50
C GLY A 133 -10.74 -3.13 15.18
N TYR A 134 -9.70 -3.39 15.97
CA TYR A 134 -8.33 -2.93 15.74
C TYR A 134 -7.40 -4.08 15.34
N GLU A 135 -6.59 -3.86 14.32
CA GLU A 135 -5.65 -4.85 13.77
C GLU A 135 -4.26 -4.23 13.64
N ALA A 136 -3.24 -4.99 14.06
CA ALA A 136 -1.85 -4.67 13.81
C ALA A 136 -1.54 -5.13 12.38
N ALA A 137 -1.37 -4.18 11.48
CA ALA A 137 -1.13 -4.42 10.07
C ALA A 137 0.38 -4.36 9.79
N HIS A 138 0.90 -5.37 9.11
CA HIS A 138 2.22 -5.24 8.49
C HIS A 138 2.15 -4.29 7.30
N VAL A 139 3.12 -3.40 7.17
CA VAL A 139 3.25 -2.48 6.04
C VAL A 139 3.79 -3.21 4.83
N PHE A 140 4.89 -3.94 5.00
CA PHE A 140 5.35 -4.94 4.05
C PHE A 140 4.72 -6.30 4.39
N PRO A 141 4.06 -6.96 3.44
CA PRO A 141 3.30 -8.19 3.67
C PRO A 141 4.16 -9.35 4.14
N LEU A 142 3.73 -10.03 5.20
CA LEU A 142 4.41 -11.20 5.78
C LEU A 142 4.58 -12.33 4.77
N GLN A 143 3.62 -12.50 3.86
CA GLN A 143 3.60 -13.57 2.85
C GLN A 143 4.78 -13.49 1.86
N HIS A 144 5.46 -12.34 1.80
CA HIS A 144 6.57 -12.09 0.89
C HIS A 144 7.91 -12.00 1.64
N GLU A 145 8.08 -12.77 2.71
CA GLU A 145 9.32 -12.80 3.50
C GLU A 145 10.57 -13.11 2.67
N ASN A 146 10.49 -13.99 1.68
CA ASN A 146 11.62 -14.24 0.78
C ASN A 146 12.03 -12.97 0.03
N LEU A 147 11.06 -12.20 -0.47
CA LEU A 147 11.32 -10.94 -1.15
C LEU A 147 11.86 -9.88 -0.19
N TRP A 148 11.38 -9.85 1.06
CA TRP A 148 11.93 -9.01 2.13
C TRP A 148 13.43 -9.26 2.34
N ILE A 149 13.83 -10.54 2.33
CA ILE A 149 15.24 -10.95 2.48
C ILE A 149 16.04 -10.62 1.21
N GLU A 150 15.52 -10.96 0.02
CA GLU A 150 16.19 -10.74 -1.28
C GLU A 150 16.47 -9.25 -1.55
N LEU A 151 15.51 -8.37 -1.21
CA LEU A 151 15.67 -6.93 -1.35
C LEU A 151 16.43 -6.28 -0.18
N ASP A 152 16.88 -7.09 0.79
CA ASP A 152 17.53 -6.65 2.02
C ASP A 152 16.77 -5.52 2.73
N HIS A 153 15.44 -5.58 2.75
CA HIS A 153 14.62 -4.63 3.51
C HIS A 153 14.94 -4.70 5.01
N GLY A 154 15.44 -5.85 5.45
CA GLY A 154 16.00 -6.03 6.77
C GLY A 154 17.05 -4.99 7.12
N CYS A 155 18.00 -4.61 6.25
CA CYS A 155 19.08 -3.67 6.60
C CYS A 155 18.60 -2.31 7.16
N ARG A 156 17.36 -1.91 6.88
CA ARG A 156 16.77 -0.65 7.33
C ARG A 156 15.94 -0.77 8.61
N ILE A 157 15.83 -1.97 9.18
CA ILE A 157 15.25 -2.19 10.51
C ILE A 157 16.34 -1.99 11.57
N THR A 158 16.10 -1.08 12.51
CA THR A 158 17.13 -0.71 13.51
C THR A 158 17.00 -1.50 14.82
N ASN A 159 15.83 -2.05 15.14
CA ASN A 159 15.56 -2.84 16.34
C ASN A 159 15.64 -4.36 16.09
N LYS A 160 16.56 -4.81 15.24
CA LYS A 160 16.67 -6.24 14.90
C LYS A 160 16.93 -7.09 16.13
N ASP A 161 16.14 -8.14 16.28
CA ASP A 161 16.52 -9.25 17.14
C ASP A 161 17.62 -10.04 16.43
N SER A 162 18.82 -10.04 16.98
CA SER A 162 19.97 -10.82 16.47
C SER A 162 19.71 -12.32 16.42
N ALA A 163 18.70 -12.84 17.14
CA ALA A 163 18.31 -14.24 17.11
C ALA A 163 17.24 -14.58 16.07
N ALA A 164 16.55 -13.59 15.48
CA ALA A 164 15.50 -13.83 14.50
C ALA A 164 16.10 -14.04 13.10
N GLN A 165 15.60 -15.07 12.39
CA GLN A 165 16.03 -15.38 11.01
C GLN A 165 15.67 -14.27 10.01
N SER A 166 14.65 -13.47 10.32
CA SER A 166 14.16 -12.36 9.54
C SER A 166 13.56 -11.30 10.45
N SER A 167 13.72 -10.03 10.05
CA SER A 167 13.18 -8.88 10.78
C SER A 167 11.80 -8.44 10.28
N ILE A 168 11.09 -9.26 9.48
CA ILE A 168 9.78 -8.89 8.91
C ILE A 168 8.71 -8.68 9.98
N ASN A 169 8.82 -9.37 11.12
CA ASN A 169 7.97 -9.21 12.30
C ASN A 169 8.44 -8.09 13.25
N SER A 170 9.32 -7.20 12.80
CA SER A 170 9.68 -6.01 13.56
C SER A 170 8.47 -5.09 13.71
N VAL A 171 8.34 -4.46 14.88
CA VAL A 171 7.36 -3.40 15.15
C VAL A 171 7.48 -2.24 14.17
N GLN A 172 8.68 -2.01 13.62
CA GLN A 172 8.93 -0.97 12.62
C GLN A 172 8.26 -1.28 11.26
N ASN A 173 7.89 -2.54 11.01
CA ASN A 173 7.07 -2.97 9.87
C ASN A 173 5.57 -2.98 10.21
N GLY A 174 5.16 -2.51 11.38
CA GLY A 174 3.77 -2.61 11.85
C GLY A 174 3.13 -1.26 12.16
N ILE A 175 1.82 -1.15 11.93
CA ILE A 175 0.98 -0.03 12.39
C ILE A 175 -0.41 -0.52 12.79
N LEU A 176 -1.00 0.09 13.82
CA LEU A 176 -2.32 -0.26 14.32
C LEU A 176 -3.42 0.53 13.59
N MET A 177 -4.39 -0.16 12.99
CA MET A 177 -5.51 0.49 12.33
C MET A 177 -6.83 -0.25 12.51
N PHE A 178 -7.94 0.35 12.08
CA PHE A 178 -9.21 -0.35 12.07
C PHE A 178 -9.21 -1.48 11.04
N ARG A 179 -9.89 -2.60 11.34
CA ARG A 179 -10.02 -3.76 10.43
C ARG A 179 -10.40 -3.35 9.00
N HIS A 180 -11.41 -2.50 8.83
CA HIS A 180 -11.85 -2.08 7.50
C HIS A 180 -10.81 -1.21 6.77
N LEU A 181 -9.96 -0.47 7.50
CA LEU A 181 -8.84 0.26 6.91
C LEU A 181 -7.72 -0.70 6.52
N HIS A 182 -7.46 -1.73 7.33
CA HIS A 182 -6.48 -2.77 7.03
C HIS A 182 -6.80 -3.46 5.70
N THR A 183 -8.07 -3.82 5.47
CA THR A 183 -8.55 -4.35 4.19
C THR A 183 -8.21 -3.43 3.00
N LEU A 184 -8.43 -2.13 3.13
CA LEU A 184 -8.14 -1.16 2.06
C LEU A 184 -6.64 -0.92 1.89
N PHE A 185 -5.88 -1.02 2.97
CA PHE A 185 -4.43 -0.86 2.98
C PHE A 185 -3.75 -2.02 2.24
N ASP A 186 -4.17 -3.26 2.52
CA ASP A 186 -3.68 -4.45 1.82
C ASP A 186 -4.03 -4.43 0.31
N GLN A 187 -5.15 -3.81 -0.04
CA GLN A 187 -5.57 -3.57 -1.44
C GLN A 187 -4.85 -2.38 -2.10
N TYR A 188 -3.94 -1.72 -1.38
CA TYR A 188 -3.24 -0.50 -1.81
C TYR A 188 -4.19 0.65 -2.21
N LEU A 189 -5.37 0.74 -1.59
CA LEU A 189 -6.37 1.77 -1.93
C LEU A 189 -6.12 3.11 -1.23
N PHE A 190 -5.19 3.13 -0.28
CA PHE A 190 -4.57 4.33 0.25
C PHE A 190 -3.14 4.02 0.68
N SER A 191 -2.33 5.07 0.87
CA SER A 191 -0.98 4.95 1.42
C SER A 191 -0.64 6.13 2.30
N ILE A 192 0.48 6.00 3.01
CA ILE A 192 1.15 7.08 3.72
C ILE A 192 2.41 7.44 2.93
N ASN A 193 2.63 8.74 2.68
CA ASN A 193 3.86 9.23 2.08
C ASN A 193 4.76 9.89 3.14
N PRO A 194 5.83 9.22 3.63
CA PRO A 194 6.71 9.79 4.65
C PRO A 194 7.45 11.05 4.15
N ASP A 195 7.66 11.18 2.83
CA ASP A 195 8.38 12.31 2.22
C ASP A 195 7.49 13.54 1.98
N ASP A 196 6.18 13.43 2.23
CA ASP A 196 5.22 14.54 2.21
C ASP A 196 4.54 14.66 3.59
N SER A 197 5.36 14.83 4.63
CA SER A 197 4.92 15.00 6.02
C SER A 197 4.05 13.86 6.56
N TYR A 198 4.25 12.63 6.09
CA TYR A 198 3.40 11.47 6.42
C TYR A 198 1.93 11.64 6.02
N LYS A 199 1.67 12.36 4.94
CA LYS A 199 0.32 12.57 4.42
C LYS A 199 -0.27 11.26 3.90
N ILE A 200 -1.54 11.05 4.24
CA ILE A 200 -2.35 9.92 3.80
C ILE A 200 -3.00 10.29 2.46
N ILE A 201 -2.76 9.48 1.44
CA ILE A 201 -3.25 9.68 0.08
C ILE A 201 -4.15 8.51 -0.29
N THR A 202 -5.39 8.81 -0.71
CA THR A 202 -6.36 7.80 -1.16
C THR A 202 -6.38 7.69 -2.68
N PHE A 203 -6.46 6.46 -3.18
CA PHE A 203 -6.46 6.13 -4.62
C PHE A 203 -7.83 5.62 -5.11
N SER A 204 -8.85 5.69 -4.25
CA SER A 204 -10.22 5.34 -4.57
C SER A 204 -11.21 6.23 -3.80
N PRO A 205 -12.40 6.49 -4.36
CA PRO A 205 -13.47 7.17 -3.64
C PRO A 205 -13.83 6.40 -2.36
N ASN A 206 -13.79 7.08 -1.22
CA ASN A 206 -14.27 6.54 0.04
C ASN A 206 -14.81 7.63 0.97
N ASN A 207 -15.65 7.22 1.91
CA ASN A 207 -16.30 8.08 2.90
C ASN A 207 -15.61 8.01 4.28
N LEU A 208 -14.34 7.62 4.32
CA LEU A 208 -13.62 7.38 5.58
C LEU A 208 -12.99 8.66 6.15
N GLY A 209 -12.92 9.72 5.36
CA GLY A 209 -12.34 11.01 5.79
C GLY A 209 -10.85 10.94 6.13
N ILE A 210 -10.13 9.97 5.56
CA ILE A 210 -8.68 9.77 5.81
C ILE A 210 -7.78 10.52 4.83
N ASP A 211 -8.28 10.89 3.66
CA ASP A 211 -7.51 11.59 2.63
C ASP A 211 -6.99 12.94 3.15
N GLY A 212 -5.70 13.21 2.97
CA GLY A 212 -5.05 14.44 3.39
C GLY A 212 -4.75 14.52 4.89
N ARG A 213 -5.17 13.53 5.69
CA ARG A 213 -4.75 13.43 7.09
C ARG A 213 -3.26 13.10 7.17
N ILE A 214 -2.68 13.31 8.35
CA ILE A 214 -1.31 12.96 8.65
C ILE A 214 -1.31 11.71 9.53
N LEU A 215 -0.42 10.75 9.25
CA LEU A 215 -0.20 9.59 10.10
C LEU A 215 0.06 10.03 11.55
N ASP A 216 -0.65 9.44 12.50
CA ASP A 216 -0.55 9.81 13.91
C ASP A 216 0.93 9.74 14.38
N PRO A 217 1.46 10.78 15.03
CA PRO A 217 2.86 10.82 15.44
C PRO A 217 3.25 9.72 16.42
N ILE A 218 2.30 9.11 17.14
CA ILE A 218 2.60 8.10 18.18
C ILE A 218 3.38 6.89 17.63
N CYS A 219 3.11 6.49 16.38
CA CYS A 219 3.79 5.35 15.78
C CYS A 219 5.13 5.70 15.13
N ARG A 220 5.51 6.98 15.11
CA ARG A 220 6.69 7.52 14.41
C ARG A 220 7.50 8.50 15.27
N ASP A 221 7.46 8.30 16.59
CA ASP A 221 8.32 9.03 17.52
C ASP A 221 9.79 8.62 17.30
N LEU A 222 10.63 9.56 16.89
CA LEU A 222 12.06 9.33 16.60
C LEU A 222 12.86 8.89 17.84
N ASN A 223 12.34 9.12 19.05
CA ASN A 223 12.97 8.65 20.29
C ASN A 223 12.57 7.21 20.64
N ASN A 224 11.58 6.65 19.94
CA ASN A 224 11.14 5.28 20.14
C ASN A 224 11.83 4.37 19.11
N PRO A 225 12.67 3.40 19.53
CA PRO A 225 13.33 2.47 18.61
C PRO A 225 12.34 1.58 17.84
N ASP A 226 11.08 1.50 18.28
CA ASP A 226 10.02 0.77 17.60
C ASP A 226 9.19 1.65 16.65
N SER A 227 9.62 2.88 16.35
CA SER A 227 8.97 3.75 15.37
C SER A 227 8.84 3.06 14.00
N VAL A 228 7.68 3.21 13.35
CA VAL A 228 7.46 2.70 11.99
C VAL A 228 8.55 3.22 11.05
N SER A 229 9.05 2.33 10.20
CA SER A 229 10.14 2.64 9.28
C SER A 229 9.64 3.44 8.08
N ASP A 230 10.23 4.60 7.84
CA ASP A 230 9.97 5.40 6.64
C ASP A 230 10.24 4.60 5.35
N GLU A 231 11.27 3.75 5.33
CA GLU A 231 11.62 2.96 4.15
C GLU A 231 10.52 1.97 3.77
N VAL A 232 9.91 1.34 4.77
CA VAL A 232 8.81 0.40 4.57
C VAL A 232 7.55 1.16 4.13
N LEU A 233 7.30 2.36 4.66
CA LEU A 233 6.23 3.24 4.17
C LEU A 233 6.46 3.71 2.73
N ARG A 234 7.70 4.07 2.35
CA ARG A 234 8.09 4.42 0.97
C ARG A 234 7.85 3.25 0.02
N TRP A 235 8.21 2.04 0.43
CA TRP A 235 7.95 0.83 -0.34
C TRP A 235 6.45 0.65 -0.58
N HIS A 236 5.62 0.77 0.47
CA HIS A 236 4.16 0.64 0.34
C HIS A 236 3.57 1.73 -0.57
N PHE A 237 4.07 2.96 -0.46
CA PHE A 237 3.69 4.07 -1.33
C PHE A 237 4.02 3.76 -2.81
N ARG A 238 5.20 3.22 -3.10
CA ARG A 238 5.58 2.77 -4.44
C ARG A 238 4.62 1.71 -4.97
N GLN A 239 4.27 0.71 -4.16
CA GLN A 239 3.29 -0.32 -4.53
C GLN A 239 1.91 0.27 -4.83
N CYS A 240 1.47 1.28 -4.08
CA CYS A 240 0.21 1.98 -4.36
C CYS A 240 0.25 2.75 -5.69
N VAL A 241 1.39 3.38 -6.02
CA VAL A 241 1.58 4.02 -7.33
C VAL A 241 1.48 2.99 -8.44
N LEU A 242 2.20 1.86 -8.35
CA LEU A 242 2.13 0.79 -9.35
C LEU A 242 0.70 0.25 -9.48
N ALA A 243 0.06 -0.09 -8.36
CA ALA A 243 -1.28 -0.65 -8.33
C ALA A 243 -2.32 0.27 -8.96
N ASN A 244 -2.32 1.55 -8.61
CA ASN A 244 -3.41 2.45 -8.95
C ASN A 244 -3.13 3.31 -10.18
N MET A 245 -1.86 3.62 -10.47
CA MET A 245 -1.52 4.62 -11.49
C MET A 245 -1.19 4.03 -12.85
N ARG A 246 -0.68 2.79 -12.89
CA ARG A 246 -0.18 2.17 -14.12
C ARG A 246 -1.29 1.71 -15.05
N GLY A 247 -1.18 2.00 -16.34
CA GLY A 247 -2.05 1.40 -17.37
C GLY A 247 -3.53 1.51 -16.99
N ALA A 248 -4.26 0.39 -16.92
CA ALA A 248 -5.63 0.37 -16.41
C ALA A 248 -5.73 0.28 -14.87
N GLY A 249 -4.63 -0.08 -14.21
CA GLY A 249 -4.54 -0.38 -12.78
C GLY A 249 -4.55 -1.89 -12.54
N GLU A 250 -3.98 -2.30 -11.41
CA GLU A 250 -3.96 -3.70 -10.98
C GLU A 250 -5.34 -4.13 -10.48
N PRO A 251 -5.64 -5.43 -10.47
CA PRO A 251 -6.91 -5.94 -9.96
C PRO A 251 -7.19 -5.53 -8.50
N ILE A 252 -8.47 -5.57 -8.16
CA ILE A 252 -8.97 -5.50 -6.78
C ILE A 252 -9.58 -6.86 -6.50
N PHE A 253 -9.17 -7.45 -5.39
CA PHE A 253 -9.54 -8.82 -5.05
C PHE A 253 -10.70 -8.82 -4.07
N GLU A 254 -11.90 -9.10 -4.54
CA GLU A 254 -13.04 -9.31 -3.64
C GLU A 254 -12.85 -10.60 -2.84
N THR A 255 -13.38 -10.63 -1.62
CA THR A 255 -13.26 -11.78 -0.70
C THR A 255 -14.61 -12.30 -0.20
N ASP A 256 -15.69 -11.57 -0.44
CA ASP A 256 -17.06 -11.90 -0.05
C ASP A 256 -17.80 -12.69 -1.14
N PHE A 257 -17.23 -13.83 -1.53
CA PHE A 257 -17.84 -14.68 -2.56
C PHE A 257 -19.20 -15.25 -2.08
N PRO A 258 -20.23 -15.35 -2.96
CA PRO A 258 -21.51 -15.93 -2.61
C PRO A 258 -21.39 -17.35 -2.02
N ALA A 259 -22.25 -17.69 -1.06
CA ALA A 259 -22.28 -19.06 -0.52
C ALA A 259 -22.54 -20.10 -1.63
N GLY A 260 -21.72 -21.16 -1.66
CA GLY A 260 -21.78 -22.19 -2.71
C GLY A 260 -21.02 -21.85 -3.99
N SER A 261 -20.32 -20.70 -4.04
CA SER A 261 -19.39 -20.40 -5.13
C SER A 261 -18.29 -21.44 -5.19
N ASP A 262 -18.00 -21.94 -6.39
CA ASP A 262 -16.78 -22.70 -6.63
C ASP A 262 -15.59 -21.73 -6.60
N MET A 263 -15.05 -21.52 -5.40
CA MET A 263 -13.90 -20.63 -5.17
C MET A 263 -12.71 -21.01 -6.06
N MET A 264 -12.53 -22.29 -6.40
CA MET A 264 -11.44 -22.74 -7.26
C MET A 264 -11.66 -22.33 -8.71
N ALA A 265 -12.89 -22.46 -9.21
CA ALA A 265 -13.25 -21.96 -10.53
C ALA A 265 -13.14 -20.44 -10.62
N THR A 266 -13.58 -19.73 -9.58
CA THR A 266 -13.48 -18.25 -9.51
C THR A 266 -12.03 -17.80 -9.51
N LEU A 267 -11.20 -18.33 -8.62
CA LEU A 267 -9.78 -17.98 -8.55
C LEU A 267 -9.09 -18.27 -9.88
N ARG A 268 -9.30 -19.45 -10.50
CA ARG A 268 -8.68 -19.77 -11.81
C ARG A 268 -9.05 -18.80 -12.93
N ALA A 269 -10.22 -18.16 -12.87
CA ALA A 269 -10.68 -17.23 -13.89
C ALA A 269 -10.20 -15.78 -13.63
N GLU A 270 -9.74 -15.47 -12.41
CA GLU A 270 -9.24 -14.15 -12.05
C GLU A 270 -7.79 -13.93 -12.51
N PRO A 271 -7.42 -12.68 -12.89
CA PRO A 271 -6.03 -12.30 -13.03
C PRO A 271 -5.27 -12.58 -11.72
N TYR A 272 -4.08 -13.17 -11.80
CA TYR A 272 -3.29 -13.65 -10.64
C TYR A 272 -3.95 -14.76 -9.81
N GLY A 273 -4.94 -15.45 -10.39
CA GLY A 273 -5.69 -16.50 -9.71
C GLY A 273 -4.85 -17.64 -9.14
N LYS A 274 -3.81 -18.04 -9.88
CA LYS A 274 -2.89 -19.10 -9.46
C LYS A 274 -2.07 -18.65 -8.26
N GLU A 275 -1.48 -17.46 -8.35
CA GLU A 275 -0.63 -16.88 -7.32
C GLU A 275 -1.45 -16.61 -6.05
N ARG A 276 -2.68 -16.08 -6.20
CA ARG A 276 -3.62 -15.90 -5.10
C ARG A 276 -3.99 -17.22 -4.43
N PHE A 277 -4.21 -18.27 -5.23
CA PHE A 277 -4.48 -19.61 -4.71
C PHE A 277 -3.26 -20.19 -3.96
N GLU A 278 -2.05 -20.07 -4.51
CA GLU A 278 -0.82 -20.53 -3.87
C GLU A 278 -0.58 -19.81 -2.54
N MET A 279 -0.85 -18.49 -2.47
CA MET A 279 -0.76 -17.70 -1.24
C MET A 279 -1.81 -18.10 -0.19
N GLU A 280 -3.04 -18.36 -0.62
CA GLU A 280 -4.12 -18.84 0.25
C GLU A 280 -3.82 -20.25 0.78
N LEU A 281 -3.19 -21.12 -0.02
CA LEU A 281 -2.71 -22.41 0.44
C LEU A 281 -1.56 -22.25 1.44
N ALA A 282 -0.56 -21.43 1.13
CA ALA A 282 0.62 -21.25 1.97
C ALA A 282 0.26 -20.74 3.37
N SER A 283 -0.63 -19.76 3.46
CA SER A 283 -1.17 -19.28 4.74
C SER A 283 -1.85 -20.40 5.52
N ARG A 284 -2.70 -21.21 4.87
CA ARG A 284 -3.39 -22.35 5.50
C ARG A 284 -2.51 -23.54 5.88
N PHE A 285 -1.33 -23.70 5.26
CA PHE A 285 -0.39 -24.76 5.63
C PHE A 285 0.47 -24.36 6.83
N VAL A 286 0.84 -23.08 6.95
CA VAL A 286 1.43 -22.54 8.18
C VAL A 286 0.47 -22.73 9.37
N ASP A 287 -0.84 -22.61 9.14
CA ASP A 287 -1.87 -22.88 10.16
C ASP A 287 -1.79 -24.31 10.74
N ARG A 288 -1.41 -25.32 9.95
CA ARG A 288 -1.43 -26.74 10.37
C ARG A 288 -0.15 -27.22 11.05
N GLU A 289 1.01 -26.70 10.68
CA GLU A 289 2.28 -27.07 11.33
C GLU A 289 2.41 -26.44 12.73
N GLY A 290 1.80 -25.27 12.95
CA GLY A 290 1.71 -24.63 14.27
C GLY A 290 0.86 -25.41 15.29
N GLU A 291 -0.19 -26.09 14.84
CA GLU A 291 -1.03 -26.97 15.69
C GLU A 291 -0.35 -28.31 15.99
N ALA A 292 0.36 -28.91 15.03
CA ALA A 292 1.05 -30.19 15.21
C ALA A 292 2.23 -30.12 16.20
N SER A 293 2.78 -28.93 16.43
CA SER A 293 3.87 -28.69 17.40
C SER A 293 3.38 -28.50 18.85
N ARG A 294 2.07 -28.63 19.10
CA ARG A 294 1.42 -28.47 20.41
C ARG A 294 0.80 -29.76 20.98
N VAL A 295 1.21 -30.93 20.50
CA VAL A 295 0.81 -32.25 21.06
C VAL A 295 2.00 -32.91 21.75
#